data_AF-A0A7K4D7H4-F1
#
_entry.id   AF-A0A7K4D7H4-F1
#
_cell.length_a   1.000
_cell.length_b   1.000
_cell.length_c   1.000
_cell.angle_alpha   90.00
_cell.angle_beta   90.00
_cell.angle_gamma   90.00
#
_symmetry.space_group_name_H-M   'P 1'
#
loop_
_entity.id
_entity.type
_entity.pdbx_description
1 polymer ?
#
loop_
_entity_poly.entity_id
_entity_poly.type
_entity_poly.pdbx_seq_one_letter_code
_entity_poly.pdbx_strand_id
1 'polypeptide(L)'
;MKIIHKELDRGILKLRVDNADDLWHLSHIIENGDLLFGKTYRKEMKKSDKIRSEKLERVPVNLEIKVEKIEFSKEVMRLRVTGVITEGEEAGSYHTFNIEENSILTLTKNWKKHQLDRIDRAIKDTLTPKVLIVCIEEGDADFGLITQ
;
A
#
# COMPACT_ATOMS: atom_id res chain seq x y z
N MET A 1 8.63 7.17 2.58
CA MET A 1 8.80 5.85 1.95
C MET A 1 10.21 5.32 2.16
N LYS A 2 10.41 3.98 2.17
CA LYS A 2 11.76 3.37 2.06
C LYS A 2 11.80 2.24 1.03
N ILE A 3 12.89 2.18 0.27
CA ILE A 3 13.22 1.04 -0.59
C ILE A 3 13.92 -0.01 0.26
N ILE A 4 13.34 -1.21 0.33
CA ILE A 4 13.95 -2.37 1.02
C ILE A 4 14.84 -3.14 0.04
N HIS A 5 14.38 -3.32 -1.20
CA HIS A 5 15.09 -4.07 -2.22
C HIS A 5 14.77 -3.52 -3.60
N LYS A 6 15.76 -3.48 -4.48
CA LYS A 6 15.67 -2.92 -5.83
C LYS A 6 16.45 -3.79 -6.81
N GLU A 7 15.75 -4.45 -7.72
CA GLU A 7 16.31 -5.24 -8.81
C GLU A 7 15.62 -4.82 -10.12
N LEU A 8 16.13 -3.73 -10.71
CA LEU A 8 15.51 -3.11 -11.89
C LEU A 8 15.59 -3.98 -13.14
N ASP A 9 16.59 -4.85 -13.27
CA ASP A 9 16.76 -5.75 -14.41
C ASP A 9 15.59 -6.75 -14.53
N ARG A 10 15.01 -7.14 -13.39
CA ARG A 10 13.80 -7.97 -13.32
C ARG A 10 12.51 -7.16 -13.11
N GLY A 11 12.63 -5.84 -13.02
CA GLY A 11 11.50 -4.95 -12.74
C GLY A 11 10.97 -5.03 -11.31
N ILE A 12 11.72 -5.57 -10.36
CA ILE A 12 11.27 -5.82 -8.98
C ILE A 12 11.67 -4.67 -8.06
N LEU A 13 10.69 -4.11 -7.36
CA LEU A 13 10.91 -3.07 -6.35
C LEU A 13 10.12 -3.37 -5.08
N LYS A 14 10.83 -3.55 -3.96
CA LYS A 14 10.24 -3.76 -2.65
C LYS A 14 10.27 -2.47 -1.84
N LEU A 15 9.09 -2.03 -1.42
CA LEU A 15 8.87 -0.75 -0.76
C LEU A 15 8.23 -0.97 0.62
N ARG A 16 8.59 -0.11 1.57
CA ARG A 16 7.88 0.09 2.83
C ARG A 16 7.23 1.46 2.84
N VAL A 17 5.95 1.48 3.18
CA VAL A 17 5.17 2.70 3.39
C VAL A 17 5.49 3.24 4.77
N ASP A 18 5.87 4.52 4.86
CA ASP A 18 6.23 5.17 6.13
C ASP A 18 5.16 6.15 6.60
N ASN A 19 4.49 6.85 5.68
CA ASN A 19 3.48 7.85 5.98
C ASN A 19 2.28 7.79 4.99
N ALA A 20 1.24 8.56 5.26
CA ALA A 20 0.08 8.67 4.38
C ALA A 20 0.40 9.25 2.98
N ASP A 21 1.35 10.19 2.87
CA ASP A 21 1.73 10.81 1.59
C ASP A 21 2.30 9.75 0.62
N ASP A 22 3.06 8.77 1.14
CA ASP A 22 3.55 7.63 0.38
C ASP A 22 2.41 6.84 -0.28
N LEU A 23 1.25 6.72 0.37
CA LEU A 23 0.09 6.03 -0.20
C LEU A 23 -0.46 6.77 -1.43
N TRP A 24 -0.46 8.11 -1.39
CA TRP A 24 -0.82 8.94 -2.54
C TRP A 24 0.22 8.81 -3.67
N HIS A 25 1.51 8.74 -3.35
CA HIS A 25 2.53 8.46 -4.36
C HIS A 25 2.33 7.09 -5.01
N LEU A 26 2.09 6.05 -4.19
CA LEU A 26 1.85 4.69 -4.67
C LEU A 26 0.61 4.59 -5.55
N SER A 27 -0.47 5.32 -5.23
CA SER A 27 -1.71 5.31 -6.03
C SER A 27 -1.51 5.79 -7.47
N HIS A 28 -0.45 6.54 -7.74
CA HIS A 28 -0.11 7.01 -9.09
C HIS A 28 1.03 6.23 -9.76
N ILE A 29 1.77 5.43 -8.99
CA ILE A 29 2.86 4.59 -9.50
C ILE A 29 2.32 3.25 -9.98
N ILE A 30 1.38 2.69 -9.21
CA ILE A 30 0.69 1.45 -9.53
C ILE A 30 -0.25 1.73 -10.71
N GLU A 31 -0.18 0.88 -11.72
CA GLU A 31 -0.99 0.93 -12.91
C GLU A 31 -1.67 -0.43 -13.11
N ASN A 32 -2.77 -0.44 -13.87
CA ASN A 32 -3.44 -1.68 -14.23
C ASN A 32 -2.51 -2.58 -15.04
N GLY A 33 -2.45 -3.86 -14.68
CA GLY A 33 -1.57 -4.87 -15.26
C GLY A 33 -0.26 -5.09 -14.52
N ASP A 34 0.09 -4.24 -13.55
CA ASP A 34 1.24 -4.47 -12.68
C ASP A 34 1.03 -5.70 -11.77
N LEU A 35 2.12 -6.32 -11.36
CA LEU A 35 2.09 -7.38 -10.35
C LEU A 35 2.41 -6.79 -8.98
N LEU A 36 1.53 -7.03 -8.02
CA LEU A 36 1.68 -6.61 -6.63
C LEU A 36 1.75 -7.84 -5.74
N PHE A 37 2.87 -8.01 -5.07
CA PHE A 37 3.09 -9.04 -4.08
C PHE A 37 3.11 -8.44 -2.66
N GLY A 38 2.36 -9.04 -1.76
CA GLY A 38 2.23 -8.53 -0.40
C GLY A 38 1.78 -9.59 0.59
N LYS A 39 2.03 -9.32 1.87
CA LYS A 39 1.52 -10.13 2.98
C LYS A 39 0.12 -9.64 3.34
N THR A 40 -0.85 -10.55 3.34
CA THR A 40 -2.24 -10.30 3.75
C THR A 40 -2.69 -11.32 4.78
N TYR A 41 -3.84 -11.09 5.41
CA TYR A 41 -4.41 -12.01 6.39
C TYR A 41 -5.72 -12.56 5.86
N ARG A 42 -5.84 -13.89 5.85
CA ARG A 42 -7.04 -14.58 5.39
C ARG A 42 -7.69 -15.31 6.56
N LYS A 43 -9.03 -15.31 6.58
CA LYS A 43 -9.81 -16.13 7.51
C LYS A 43 -9.95 -17.52 6.89
N GLU A 44 -9.41 -18.54 7.53
CA GLU A 44 -9.77 -19.91 7.16
C GLU A 44 -11.17 -20.21 7.69
N MET A 45 -12.09 -20.59 6.80
CA MET A 45 -13.27 -21.34 7.19
C MET A 45 -12.87 -22.81 7.26
N LYS A 46 -12.55 -23.32 8.45
CA LYS A 46 -12.51 -24.77 8.66
C LYS A 46 -13.88 -25.32 8.31
N LYS A 47 -13.97 -26.14 7.25
CA LYS A 47 -15.11 -27.02 7.00
C LYS A 47 -15.11 -28.12 8.07
N SER A 48 -15.49 -27.78 9.30
CA SER A 48 -15.78 -28.77 10.33
C SER A 48 -17.28 -28.81 10.55
N ASP A 49 -17.86 -29.97 10.25
CA ASP A 49 -19.27 -30.36 10.35
C ASP A 49 -19.79 -30.42 11.81
N LYS A 50 -19.39 -29.48 12.68
CA LYS A 50 -19.75 -29.48 14.09
C LYS A 50 -20.15 -28.10 14.60
N ILE A 51 -21.27 -28.14 15.34
CA ILE A 51 -22.14 -27.10 15.91
C ILE A 51 -21.43 -26.17 16.93
N ARG A 52 -20.13 -25.91 16.82
CA ARG A 52 -19.39 -25.09 17.80
C ARG A 52 -18.65 -23.95 17.13
N SER A 53 -18.96 -22.74 17.56
CA SER A 53 -18.36 -21.46 17.13
C SER A 53 -16.87 -21.40 17.52
N GLU A 54 -16.00 -22.05 16.76
CA GLU A 54 -14.56 -21.86 16.92
C GLU A 54 -14.16 -20.50 16.34
N LYS A 55 -13.35 -19.75 17.10
CA LYS A 55 -12.76 -18.47 16.69
C LYS A 55 -12.08 -18.65 15.33
N LEU A 56 -12.55 -17.93 14.31
CA LEU A 56 -11.86 -17.86 13.02
C LEU A 56 -10.47 -17.25 13.22
N GLU A 57 -9.43 -18.08 13.15
CA GLU A 57 -8.05 -17.63 13.19
C GLU A 57 -7.66 -16.98 11.84
N ARG A 58 -6.92 -15.87 11.91
CA ARG A 58 -6.42 -15.17 10.74
C ARG A 58 -5.03 -15.69 10.42
N VAL A 59 -4.88 -16.41 9.32
CA VAL A 59 -3.59 -16.93 8.87
C VAL A 59 -2.94 -15.89 7.95
N PRO A 60 -1.67 -15.50 8.20
CA PRO A 60 -0.93 -14.67 7.26
C PRO A 60 -0.59 -15.46 6.00
N VAL A 61 -0.98 -14.93 4.84
CA VAL A 61 -0.67 -15.51 3.53
C VAL A 61 0.06 -14.47 2.67
N ASN A 62 0.99 -14.93 1.84
CA ASN A 62 1.62 -14.08 0.84
C ASN A 62 0.92 -14.34 -0.48
N LEU A 63 0.41 -13.29 -1.11
CA LEU A 63 -0.29 -13.39 -2.40
C LEU A 63 0.34 -12.41 -3.39
N GLU A 64 0.35 -12.83 -4.65
CA GLU A 64 0.60 -11.96 -5.79
C GLU A 64 -0.72 -11.75 -6.52
N ILE A 65 -1.01 -10.49 -6.87
CA ILE A 65 -2.14 -10.12 -7.71
C ILE A 65 -1.68 -9.36 -8.94
N LYS A 66 -2.40 -9.53 -10.04
CA LYS A 66 -2.37 -8.65 -11.19
C LYS A 66 -3.38 -7.53 -10.98
N VAL A 67 -2.90 -6.29 -10.90
CA VAL A 67 -3.71 -5.12 -10.55
C VAL A 67 -4.74 -4.80 -11.64
N GLU A 68 -5.98 -4.55 -11.23
CA GLU A 68 -7.07 -4.12 -12.12
C GLU A 68 -7.78 -2.84 -11.67
N LYS A 69 -7.82 -2.58 -10.35
CA LYS A 69 -8.49 -1.41 -9.79
C LYS A 69 -7.70 -0.86 -8.62
N ILE A 70 -7.55 0.46 -8.59
CA ILE A 70 -6.80 1.20 -7.58
C ILE A 70 -7.71 2.29 -7.02
N GLU A 71 -7.92 2.31 -5.72
CA GLU A 71 -8.77 3.27 -5.04
C GLU A 71 -8.04 3.86 -3.84
N PHE A 72 -7.80 5.17 -3.87
CA PHE A 72 -7.20 5.90 -2.75
C PHE A 72 -8.27 6.71 -2.02
N SER A 73 -8.45 6.46 -0.73
CA SER A 73 -9.31 7.29 0.14
C SER A 73 -8.45 8.28 0.90
N LYS A 74 -8.68 9.58 0.63
CA LYS A 74 -8.03 10.69 1.35
C LYS A 74 -8.53 10.82 2.80
N GLU A 75 -9.80 10.49 3.05
CA GLU A 75 -10.39 10.64 4.39
C GLU A 75 -9.83 9.62 5.38
N VAL A 76 -9.58 8.40 4.93
CA VAL A 76 -9.12 7.28 5.77
C VAL A 76 -7.63 7.01 5.58
N MET A 77 -6.95 7.76 4.69
CA MET A 77 -5.55 7.55 4.31
C MET A 77 -5.23 6.08 4.03
N ARG A 78 -6.01 5.49 3.11
CA ARG A 78 -5.89 4.07 2.74
C ARG A 78 -5.85 3.89 1.23
N LEU A 79 -4.92 3.07 0.76
CA LEU A 79 -4.84 2.65 -0.63
C LEU A 79 -5.36 1.21 -0.78
N ARG A 80 -6.40 1.06 -1.58
CA ARG A 80 -7.02 -0.23 -1.90
C ARG A 80 -6.62 -0.64 -3.31
N VAL A 81 -5.99 -1.80 -3.45
CA VAL A 81 -5.58 -2.35 -4.75
C VAL A 81 -6.27 -3.68 -4.95
N THR A 82 -7.14 -3.76 -5.94
CA THR A 82 -7.89 -4.98 -6.29
C THR A 82 -7.34 -5.55 -7.59
N GLY A 83 -7.25 -6.87 -7.63
CA GLY A 83 -6.73 -7.59 -8.77
C GLY A 83 -7.01 -9.08 -8.71
N VAL A 84 -6.54 -9.78 -9.73
CA VAL A 84 -6.69 -11.24 -9.86
C VAL A 84 -5.44 -11.92 -9.33
N ILE A 85 -5.60 -12.93 -8.49
CA ILE A 85 -4.48 -13.73 -7.96
C ILE A 85 -3.80 -14.48 -9.10
N THR A 86 -2.48 -14.33 -9.22
CA THR A 86 -1.68 -14.95 -10.29
C THR A 86 -1.15 -16.33 -9.91
N GLU A 87 -0.83 -16.55 -8.63
CA GLU A 87 -0.21 -17.78 -8.13
C GLU A 87 -0.88 -18.31 -6.85
N GLY A 88 -0.84 -19.62 -6.66
CA GLY A 88 -1.36 -20.32 -5.47
C GLY A 88 -2.67 -21.09 -5.71
N GLU A 89 -3.22 -21.65 -4.64
CA GLU A 89 -4.45 -22.48 -4.69
C GLU A 89 -5.69 -21.73 -5.20
N GLU A 90 -5.67 -20.40 -5.13
CA GLU A 90 -6.77 -19.52 -5.55
C GLU A 90 -6.48 -18.71 -6.81
N ALA A 91 -5.51 -19.15 -7.63
CA ALA A 91 -5.20 -18.49 -8.88
C ALA A 91 -6.50 -18.28 -9.71
N GLY A 92 -6.68 -17.05 -10.20
CA GLY A 92 -7.89 -16.63 -10.91
C GLY A 92 -9.00 -16.01 -10.05
N SER A 93 -8.91 -16.09 -8.72
CA SER A 93 -9.84 -15.38 -7.82
C SER A 93 -9.43 -13.92 -7.63
N TYR A 94 -10.39 -13.07 -7.25
CA TYR A 94 -10.13 -11.67 -6.95
C TYR A 94 -9.68 -11.48 -5.50
N HIS A 95 -8.66 -10.66 -5.30
CA HIS A 95 -8.23 -10.22 -3.97
C HIS A 95 -8.02 -8.72 -3.94
N THR A 96 -8.22 -8.15 -2.75
CA THR A 96 -8.04 -6.73 -2.50
C THR A 96 -7.03 -6.51 -1.39
N PHE A 97 -5.88 -5.93 -1.73
CA PHE A 97 -4.92 -5.45 -0.75
C PHE A 97 -5.36 -4.10 -0.18
N ASN A 98 -5.37 -4.00 1.15
CA ASN A 98 -5.48 -2.74 1.86
C ASN A 98 -4.08 -2.35 2.32
N ILE A 99 -3.49 -1.36 1.67
CA ILE A 99 -2.17 -0.85 1.97
C ILE A 99 -2.34 0.31 2.95
N GLU A 100 -1.68 0.17 4.09
CA GLU A 100 -1.67 1.14 5.19
C GLU A 100 -0.21 1.50 5.53
N GLU A 101 -0.03 2.47 6.41
CA GLU A 101 1.30 2.82 6.94
C GLU A 101 1.99 1.57 7.52
N ASN A 102 3.32 1.51 7.36
CA ASN A 102 4.18 0.37 7.74
C ASN A 102 3.97 -0.92 6.93
N SER A 103 3.09 -0.91 5.93
CA SER A 103 2.95 -2.04 5.02
C SER A 103 4.20 -2.22 4.15
N ILE A 104 4.54 -3.48 3.89
CA ILE A 104 5.61 -3.86 2.96
C ILE A 104 4.98 -4.51 1.75
N LEU A 105 5.30 -4.00 0.57
CA LEU A 105 4.81 -4.49 -0.71
C LEU A 105 5.95 -4.59 -1.71
N THR A 106 5.79 -5.48 -2.68
CA THR A 106 6.71 -5.65 -3.80
C THR A 106 5.94 -5.43 -5.08
N LEU A 107 6.44 -4.54 -5.93
CA LEU A 107 5.88 -4.25 -7.24
C LEU A 107 6.81 -4.81 -8.30
N THR A 108 6.24 -5.56 -9.23
CA THR A 108 6.96 -6.08 -10.40
C THR A 108 6.32 -5.49 -11.65
N LYS A 109 7.06 -4.62 -12.34
CA LYS A 109 6.62 -3.97 -13.58
C LYS A 109 7.79 -3.45 -14.40
N ASN A 110 7.50 -3.04 -15.63
CA ASN A 110 8.46 -2.30 -16.46
C ASN A 110 8.53 -0.84 -15.99
N TRP A 111 9.54 -0.54 -15.17
CA TRP A 111 9.72 0.79 -14.56
C TRP A 111 10.11 1.85 -15.58
N LYS A 112 9.32 2.92 -15.65
CA LYS A 112 9.67 4.12 -16.41
C LYS A 112 10.51 5.06 -15.54
N LYS A 113 11.40 5.82 -16.17
CA LYS A 113 12.29 6.77 -15.45
C LYS A 113 11.51 7.73 -14.54
N HIS A 114 10.40 8.30 -15.01
CA HIS A 114 9.59 9.23 -14.21
C HIS A 114 8.92 8.58 -12.98
N GLN A 115 8.65 7.27 -13.01
CA GLN A 115 8.10 6.55 -11.86
C GLN A 115 9.18 6.38 -10.79
N LEU A 116 10.40 6.01 -11.20
CA LEU A 116 11.56 5.93 -10.30
C LEU A 116 11.89 7.30 -9.71
N ASP A 117 11.92 8.35 -10.53
CA ASP A 117 12.16 9.73 -10.07
C ASP A 117 11.08 10.19 -9.08
N ARG A 118 9.83 9.72 -9.22
CA ARG A 118 8.75 10.01 -8.25
C ARG A 118 8.97 9.30 -6.92
N ILE A 119 9.43 8.05 -6.95
CA ILE A 119 9.77 7.30 -5.73
C ILE A 119 10.93 7.96 -5.02
N ASP A 120 11.99 8.33 -5.74
CA ASP A 120 13.15 9.01 -5.16
C ASP A 120 12.79 10.37 -4.57
N ARG A 121 11.83 11.10 -5.18
CA ARG A 121 11.25 12.32 -4.59
C ARG A 121 10.50 12.02 -3.30
N ALA A 122 9.57 11.07 -3.31
CA ALA A 122 8.80 10.70 -2.10
C ALA A 122 9.71 10.30 -0.91
N ILE A 123 10.84 9.62 -1.19
CA ILE A 123 11.83 9.27 -0.18
C ILE A 123 12.53 10.52 0.38
N LYS A 124 12.92 11.46 -0.49
CA LYS A 124 13.52 12.73 -0.06
C LYS A 124 12.55 13.59 0.71
N ASP A 125 11.29 13.61 0.30
CA ASP A 125 10.22 14.38 0.95
C ASP A 125 9.90 13.80 2.34
N THR A 126 10.11 12.50 2.58
CA THR A 126 10.02 11.93 3.94
C THR A 126 11.05 12.55 4.91
N LEU A 127 12.14 13.12 4.39
CA LEU A 127 13.17 13.81 5.20
C LEU A 127 12.83 15.29 5.45
N THR A 128 11.77 15.85 4.83
CA THR A 128 11.38 17.23 5.09
C THR A 128 10.62 17.30 6.42
N PRO A 129 10.96 18.26 7.30
CA PRO A 129 10.30 18.38 8.59
C PRO A 129 8.84 18.84 8.41
N LYS A 130 7.93 18.29 9.22
CA LYS A 130 6.55 18.78 9.29
C LYS A 130 6.55 20.22 9.80
N VAL A 131 5.95 21.14 9.04
CA VAL A 131 5.82 22.55 9.43
C VAL A 131 4.42 22.79 9.98
N LEU A 132 4.32 23.12 11.25
CA LEU A 132 3.10 23.60 11.87
C LEU A 132 3.07 25.13 11.81
N ILE A 133 2.08 25.68 11.14
CA ILE A 133 1.77 27.11 11.16
C ILE A 133 0.67 27.34 12.17
N VAL A 134 0.87 28.33 13.04
CA VAL A 134 -0.13 28.78 14.00
C VAL A 134 -0.39 30.26 13.75
N CYS A 135 -1.64 30.60 13.45
CA CYS A 135 -2.11 31.98 13.39
C CYS A 135 -2.84 32.28 14.69
N ILE A 136 -2.45 33.34 15.40
CA ILE A 136 -3.02 33.73 16.69
C ILE A 136 -3.54 35.16 16.57
N GLU A 137 -4.80 35.35 16.95
CA GLU A 137 -5.43 36.66 17.15
C GLU A 137 -6.02 36.72 18.57
N GLU A 138 -6.49 37.88 19.01
CA GLU A 138 -7.13 38.00 20.32
C GLU A 138 -8.43 37.18 20.35
N GLY A 139 -8.40 36.05 21.06
CA GLY A 139 -9.55 35.17 21.26
C GLY A 139 -9.59 33.94 20.35
N ASP A 140 -8.79 33.90 19.28
CA ASP A 140 -8.82 32.82 18.27
C ASP A 140 -7.41 32.31 17.92
N ALA A 141 -7.34 31.02 17.57
CA ALA A 141 -6.13 30.40 17.06
C ALA A 141 -6.44 29.35 15.98
N ASP A 142 -5.79 29.47 14.83
CA ASP A 142 -5.88 28.53 13.72
C ASP A 142 -4.58 27.73 13.56
N PHE A 143 -4.73 26.42 13.32
CA PHE A 143 -3.61 25.50 13.13
C PHE A 143 -3.61 24.96 11.70
N GLY A 144 -2.55 25.23 10.97
CA GLY A 144 -2.30 24.68 9.65
C GLY A 144 -1.09 23.75 9.68
N LEU A 145 -1.29 22.47 9.41
CA LEU A 145 -0.18 21.55 9.16
C LEU A 145 0.13 21.56 7.66
N ILE A 146 1.31 22.02 7.27
CA ILE A 146 1.76 21.89 5.89
C ILE A 146 2.33 20.48 5.72
N THR A 147 1.61 19.67 4.97
CA THR A 147 2.06 18.41 4.37
C THR A 147 2.18 18.61 2.86
N GLN A 148 3.03 17.84 2.19
CA GLN A 148 3.33 18.01 0.76
C GLN A 148 2.62 16.95 -0.09
#